data_AF-A0A645D293-F1
#
_entry.id   AF-A0A645D293-F1
#
_cell.length_a   1.000
_cell.length_b   1.000
_cell.length_c   1.000
_cell.angle_alpha   90.00
_cell.angle_beta   90.00
_cell.angle_gamma   90.00
#
_symmetry.space_group_name_H-M   'P 1'
#
loop_
_entity.id
_entity.type
_entity.pdbx_description
1 polymer ?
#
loop_
_entity_poly.entity_id
_entity_poly.type
_entity_poly.pdbx_seq_one_letter_code
_entity_poly.pdbx_strand_id
1 'polypeptide(L)'
;MHLGAARHLPIVAIFGSTTPNFGFAPYGVPNKICEIDLKCRPCTHIGKAKCPKNHFNCMKMISPTIVMNNVNELIYSNKISSKNKFLKV
;
A
#
# COMPACT_ATOMS: atom_id res chain seq x y z
N MET A 1 -3.15 -6.65 -7.13
CA MET A 1 -3.09 -5.18 -6.97
C MET A 1 -3.46 -4.45 -8.27
N HIS A 2 -2.64 -4.50 -9.33
CA HIS A 2 -2.89 -3.74 -10.58
C HIS A 2 -4.26 -3.99 -11.22
N LEU A 3 -4.76 -5.23 -11.20
CA LEU A 3 -6.12 -5.53 -11.68
C LEU A 3 -7.20 -4.76 -10.90
N GLY A 4 -7.05 -4.61 -9.59
CA GLY A 4 -7.94 -3.80 -8.76
C GLY A 4 -7.87 -2.31 -9.12
N ALA A 5 -6.66 -1.81 -9.43
CA ALA A 5 -6.48 -0.43 -9.88
C ALA A 5 -7.18 -0.18 -11.23
N ALA A 6 -7.08 -1.13 -12.16
CA ALA A 6 -7.79 -1.09 -13.44
C ALA A 6 -9.33 -1.12 -13.30
N ARG A 7 -9.84 -1.53 -12.13
CA ARG A 7 -11.25 -1.49 -11.74
C ARG A 7 -11.59 -0.31 -10.83
N HIS A 8 -10.70 0.66 -10.69
CA HIS A 8 -10.87 1.85 -9.86
C HIS A 8 -11.17 1.55 -8.39
N LEU A 9 -10.70 0.41 -7.87
CA LEU A 9 -10.86 0.06 -6.47
C LEU A 9 -9.81 0.80 -5.62
N PRO A 10 -10.17 1.30 -4.43
CA PRO A 10 -9.18 1.81 -3.49
C PRO A 10 -8.29 0.67 -3.00
N ILE A 11 -6.99 0.93 -2.86
CA ILE A 11 -6.00 -0.11 -2.57
C ILE A 11 -5.13 0.26 -1.38
N VAL A 12 -5.04 -0.65 -0.40
CA VAL A 12 -3.92 -0.68 0.55
C VAL A 12 -2.88 -1.65 -0.01
N ALA A 13 -1.69 -1.17 -0.34
CA ALA A 13 -0.60 -1.99 -0.86
C ALA A 13 0.50 -2.15 0.19
N ILE A 14 0.97 -3.38 0.40
CA ILE A 14 1.99 -3.71 1.40
C ILE A 14 3.31 -3.97 0.68
N PHE A 15 4.35 -3.21 1.02
CA PHE A 15 5.69 -3.31 0.43
C PHE A 15 6.72 -3.69 1.49
N GLY A 16 7.37 -4.84 1.30
CA GLY A 16 8.42 -5.35 2.19
C GLY A 16 9.79 -5.40 1.52
N SER A 17 10.06 -6.48 0.78
CA SER A 17 11.36 -6.70 0.13
C SER A 17 11.65 -5.71 -1.01
N THR A 18 10.60 -5.16 -1.63
CA THR A 18 10.65 -4.14 -2.68
C THR A 18 10.22 -2.77 -2.13
N THR A 19 10.29 -1.74 -2.97
CA THR A 19 9.85 -0.37 -2.67
C THR A 19 8.84 0.09 -3.72
N PRO A 20 7.85 0.94 -3.36
CA PRO A 20 6.97 1.58 -4.34
C PRO A 20 7.72 2.42 -5.40
N ASN A 21 8.93 2.90 -5.08
CA ASN A 21 9.72 3.78 -5.95
C ASN A 21 10.16 3.12 -7.28
N PHE A 22 10.06 1.79 -7.39
CA PHE A 22 10.32 1.07 -8.64
C PHE A 22 9.18 1.16 -9.66
N GLY A 23 8.15 1.98 -9.41
CA GLY A 23 7.04 2.19 -10.35
C GLY A 23 5.97 1.11 -10.30
N PHE A 24 6.02 0.21 -9.32
CA PHE A 24 5.02 -0.85 -9.12
C PHE A 24 3.90 -0.46 -8.15
N ALA A 25 3.85 0.79 -7.69
CA ALA A 25 2.75 1.27 -6.85
C ALA A 25 1.41 1.28 -7.61
N PRO A 26 0.24 1.23 -6.93
CA PRO A 26 -1.05 1.43 -7.58
C PRO A 26 -1.09 2.78 -8.31
N TYR A 27 -1.53 2.76 -9.56
CA TYR A 27 -1.60 3.95 -10.40
C TYR A 27 -3.05 4.39 -10.64
N GLY A 28 -3.31 5.69 -10.60
CA GLY A 28 -4.60 6.28 -10.98
C GLY A 28 -5.79 5.96 -10.06
N VAL A 29 -5.53 5.48 -8.83
CA VAL A 29 -6.58 5.15 -7.85
C VAL A 29 -6.21 5.62 -6.44
N PRO A 30 -7.19 5.92 -5.57
CA PRO A 30 -6.92 6.17 -4.15
C PRO A 30 -6.18 4.99 -3.55
N ASN A 31 -5.02 5.25 -2.96
CA ASN A 31 -4.21 4.19 -2.39
C ASN A 31 -3.44 4.64 -1.15
N LYS A 32 -3.07 3.66 -0.34
CA LYS A 32 -2.18 3.81 0.82
C LYS A 32 -1.10 2.75 0.75
N ILE A 33 0.13 3.14 1.05
CA ILE A 33 1.28 2.24 1.08
C ILE A 33 1.61 1.89 2.53
N CYS A 34 1.65 0.60 2.85
CA CYS A 34 2.15 0.08 4.11
C CYS A 34 3.58 -0.40 3.89
N GLU A 35 4.55 0.29 4.47
CA GLU A 35 5.95 -0.12 4.46
C GLU A 35 6.67 0.37 5.72
N ILE A 36 7.83 -0.22 6.01
CA ILE A 36 8.69 0.15 7.14
C ILE A 36 10.01 0.65 6.59
N ASP A 37 10.42 1.86 6.96
CA ASP A 37 11.73 2.36 6.59
C ASP A 37 12.82 1.55 7.30
N LEU A 38 13.71 0.94 6.51
CA LEU A 38 14.80 0.09 7.00
C LEU A 38 15.99 0.25 6.06
N LYS A 39 17.18 0.43 6.64
CA LYS A 39 18.45 0.54 5.89
C LYS A 39 18.75 -0.65 4.96
N CYS A 40 18.16 -1.82 5.21
CA CYS A 40 18.35 -3.01 4.39
C CYS A 40 17.37 -3.14 3.21
N ARG A 41 16.47 -2.16 3.03
CA ARG A 41 15.51 -2.11 1.92
C ARG A 41 15.99 -1.15 0.82
N PRO A 42 15.65 -1.42 -0.44
CA PRO A 42 15.04 -2.66 -0.95
C PRO A 42 16.07 -3.81 -0.99
N CYS A 43 15.61 -5.06 -1.02
CA CYS A 43 16.52 -6.21 -1.15
C CYS A 43 17.07 -6.37 -2.58
N THR A 44 16.21 -6.18 -3.59
CA THR A 44 16.47 -6.12 -5.05
C THR A 44 15.26 -5.43 -5.72
N HIS A 45 15.27 -5.29 -7.05
CA HIS A 45 14.15 -4.72 -7.82
C HIS A 45 12.86 -5.58 -7.80
N ILE A 46 12.97 -6.91 -7.70
CA ILE A 46 11.82 -7.86 -7.59
C ILE A 46 11.68 -8.52 -6.21
N GLY A 47 12.58 -8.20 -5.27
CA GLY A 47 12.66 -8.84 -3.96
C GLY A 47 13.44 -10.15 -3.96
N LYS A 48 13.40 -10.85 -2.83
CA LYS A 48 14.06 -12.16 -2.62
C LYS A 48 13.14 -13.13 -1.93
N ALA A 49 13.29 -14.42 -2.25
CA ALA A 49 12.54 -15.50 -1.60
C ALA A 49 12.82 -15.62 -0.08
N LYS A 50 14.03 -15.23 0.36
CA LYS A 50 14.43 -15.20 1.76
C LYS A 50 15.12 -13.89 2.10
N CYS A 51 14.90 -13.41 3.33
CA CYS A 51 15.56 -12.20 3.83
C CYS A 51 17.07 -12.45 3.99
N PRO A 52 17.96 -11.70 3.32
CA PRO A 52 19.41 -11.88 3.46
C PRO A 52 19.95 -11.59 4.86
N LYS A 53 19.16 -10.89 5.68
CA LYS A 53 19.48 -10.53 7.07
C LYS A 53 18.78 -11.45 8.08
N ASN A 54 18.10 -12.50 7.63
CA ASN A 54 17.45 -13.55 8.44
C ASN A 54 16.40 -13.09 9.48
N HIS A 55 15.91 -11.85 9.42
CA HIS A 55 14.92 -11.34 10.38
C HIS A 55 13.53 -11.12 9.75
N PHE A 56 13.47 -10.72 8.47
CA PHE A 56 12.24 -10.39 7.71
C PHE A 56 11.40 -9.25 8.31
N ASN A 57 12.09 -8.22 8.82
CA ASN A 57 11.46 -7.12 9.57
C ASN A 57 10.64 -6.19 8.68
N CYS A 58 11.01 -6.07 7.40
CA CYS A 58 10.27 -5.26 6.43
C CYS A 58 8.81 -5.69 6.28
N MET A 59 8.48 -6.94 6.63
CA MET A 59 7.10 -7.42 6.70
C MET A 59 6.63 -7.56 8.15
N LYS A 60 7.44 -8.14 9.04
CA LYS A 60 7.03 -8.41 10.44
C LYS A 60 6.73 -7.15 11.26
N MET A 61 7.37 -6.02 10.95
CA MET A 61 7.13 -4.75 11.65
C MET A 61 5.90 -4.00 11.11
N ILE A 62 5.31 -4.44 10.00
CA ILE A 62 4.02 -3.91 9.52
C ILE A 62 2.93 -4.57 10.36
N SER A 63 2.50 -3.91 11.43
CA SER A 63 1.45 -4.44 12.29
C SER A 63 0.09 -4.44 11.57
N PRO A 64 -0.81 -5.38 11.91
CA PRO A 64 -2.19 -5.36 11.38
C PRO A 64 -2.90 -4.03 11.65
N THR A 65 -2.62 -3.36 12.76
CA THR A 65 -3.18 -2.05 13.11
C THR A 65 -2.81 -0.96 12.08
N ILE A 66 -1.57 -0.94 11.59
CA ILE A 66 -1.15 0.01 10.53
C ILE A 66 -2.00 -0.21 9.27
N VAL A 67 -2.20 -1.47 8.88
CA VAL A 67 -3.01 -1.83 7.72
C VAL A 67 -4.47 -1.40 7.93
N MET A 68 -5.05 -1.72 9.09
CA MET A 68 -6.44 -1.37 9.42
C MET A 68 -6.69 0.13 9.45
N ASN A 69 -5.74 0.92 9.96
CA ASN A 69 -5.83 2.38 9.93
C ASN A 69 -5.88 2.90 8.48
N ASN A 70 -4.99 2.42 7.62
CA ASN A 70 -4.97 2.79 6.20
C ASN A 70 -6.26 2.38 5.46
N VAL A 71 -6.81 1.20 5.79
CA VAL A 71 -8.11 0.75 5.26
C VAL A 71 -9.23 1.70 5.70
N ASN A 72 -9.30 2.00 6.99
CA ASN A 72 -10.31 2.91 7.54
C ASN A 72 -10.22 4.28 6.87
N GLU A 73 -9.03 4.86 6.78
CA GLU A 73 -8.82 6.15 6.09
C GLU A 73 -9.35 6.11 4.66
N LEU A 74 -8.99 5.09 3.86
CA LEU A 74 -9.48 4.98 2.48
C LEU A 74 -10.99 4.82 2.39
N ILE A 75 -11.62 4.03 3.25
CA ILE A 75 -13.07 3.80 3.22
C ILE A 75 -13.83 5.04 3.66
N TYR A 76 -13.39 5.70 4.74
CA TYR A 76 -14.09 6.87 5.29
C TYR A 76 -13.85 8.14 4.45
N SER A 77 -12.67 8.33 3.85
CA SER A 77 -12.43 9.41 2.89
C SER A 77 -13.29 9.27 1.62
N ASN A 78 -13.54 8.04 1.15
CA ASN A 78 -14.40 7.79 -0.01
C ASN A 78 -15.88 8.10 0.26
N LYS A 79 -16.38 7.92 1.49
CA LYS A 79 -17.77 8.29 1.85
C LYS A 79 -18.01 9.81 1.76
N ILE A 80 -17.01 10.63 2.07
CA ILE A 80 -17.09 12.09 1.99
C ILE A 80 -17.07 12.55 0.51
N SER A 81 -16.22 11.95 -0.32
CA SER A 81 -16.13 12.28 -1.75
C SER A 81 -17.40 11.89 -2.52
N SER A 82 -18.01 10.73 -2.23
CA SER A 82 -19.29 10.33 -2.84
C SER A 82 -20.47 11.21 -2.41
N LYS A 83 -20.52 11.72 -1.17
CA LYS A 83 -21.56 12.68 -0.75
C LYS A 83 -21.44 14.02 -1.50
N ASN A 84 -20.22 14.51 -1.72
CA ASN A 84 -20.00 15.77 -2.43
C ASN A 84 -20.21 15.68 -3.95
N LYS A 85 -20.24 14.46 -4.52
CA LYS A 85 -20.56 14.25 -5.95
C LYS A 85 -22.05 14.41 -6.25
N PHE A 86 -22.93 14.24 -5.27
CA PHE A 86 -24.39 14.40 -5.41
C PHE A 86 -24.90 15.83 -5.16
N LEU A 87 -24.04 16.74 -4.67
CA LEU A 87 -24.40 18.14 -4.37
C LEU A 87 -23.89 19.14 -5.44
N LYS A 88 -23.45 18.64 -6.60
CA LYS A 88 -22.99 19.44 -7.74
C LYS A 88 -23.81 19.17 -9.01
N VAL A 89 -25.14 19.14 -8.87
CA VAL A 89 -26.09 19.20 -10.00
C VAL A 89 -27.10 20.30 -9.71
#